data_AF-A0A8T5MRM5-F1
#
_entry.id   AF-A0A8T5MRM5-F1
#
_cell.length_a   1.000
_cell.length_b   1.000
_cell.length_c   1.000
_cell.angle_alpha   90.00
_cell.angle_beta   90.00
_cell.angle_gamma   90.00
#
_symmetry.space_group_name_H-M   'P 1'
#
loop_
_entity.id
_entity.type
_entity.pdbx_description
1 polymer ?
#
loop_
_entity_poly.entity_id
_entity_poly.type
_entity_poly.pdbx_seq_one_letter_code
_entity_poly.pdbx_strand_id
1 'polypeptide(L)'
;MKFDENLAALHGYLCADGYVTRNLPHQKHKYYSIGLRNTNNVLLKDFQQRFYKFFSEKPKLIGNERCRIYSKDIYHKLMIIGPFHSKNWTFPQLPKKYLKFWLRAFFDCESWVVVRTAQDRRIAVESINHDSLLKIKKELKQKFGIPCSLSTRKNRNTLGLHIYGKDCLIKFQNKIGFLHPEKKKKLSEAINSFRDYKWRFQKNPNKKILKMILREKAKLKKPHTVRFNSINKENVLRLSKDLLKIYGIESRTYERVNGEGRKYFELAIYREEYIRRLVKEGVFSQKKLSKLDASFFKQNI
;
A
#
# COMPACT_ATOMS: atom_id res chain seq x y z
N MET A 1 23.59 8.55 -23.61
CA MET A 1 22.19 8.24 -23.97
C MET A 1 21.26 9.17 -23.21
N LYS A 2 20.21 9.69 -23.86
CA LYS A 2 19.19 10.54 -23.21
C LYS A 2 18.06 9.66 -22.70
N PHE A 3 17.64 9.87 -21.44
CA PHE A 3 16.49 9.17 -20.89
C PHE A 3 15.17 9.68 -21.48
N ASP A 4 14.35 8.73 -21.91
CA ASP A 4 12.92 8.87 -22.14
C ASP A 4 12.13 7.99 -21.15
N GLU A 5 10.82 7.85 -21.34
CA GLU A 5 10.00 6.99 -20.49
C GLU A 5 10.29 5.49 -20.64
N ASN A 6 10.78 5.05 -21.82
CA ASN A 6 11.08 3.65 -22.08
C ASN A 6 12.38 3.25 -21.40
N LEU A 7 13.47 4.00 -21.63
CA LEU A 7 14.75 3.76 -20.99
C LEU A 7 14.68 3.92 -19.47
N ALA A 8 13.88 4.86 -18.96
CA ALA A 8 13.67 5.01 -17.52
C ALA A 8 13.06 3.75 -16.89
N ALA A 9 12.01 3.19 -17.50
CA ALA A 9 11.42 1.95 -17.02
C ALA A 9 12.36 0.74 -17.21
N LEU A 10 13.02 0.62 -18.37
CA LEU A 10 13.98 -0.46 -18.64
C LEU A 10 15.10 -0.46 -17.60
N HIS A 11 15.67 0.70 -17.30
CA HIS A 11 16.67 0.83 -16.25
C HIS A 11 16.11 0.45 -14.87
N GLY A 12 14.87 0.82 -14.56
CA GLY A 12 14.21 0.41 -13.32
C GLY A 12 14.05 -1.11 -13.20
N TYR A 13 13.63 -1.78 -14.29
CA TYR A 13 13.56 -3.24 -14.36
C TYR A 13 14.94 -3.88 -14.21
N LEU A 14 15.95 -3.38 -14.91
CA LEU A 14 17.31 -3.93 -14.89
C LEU A 14 18.01 -3.75 -13.53
N CYS A 15 17.68 -2.71 -12.77
CA CYS A 15 18.20 -2.52 -11.40
C CYS A 15 17.51 -3.38 -10.34
N ALA A 16 16.36 -3.95 -10.68
CA ALA A 16 15.57 -4.81 -9.81
C ALA A 16 15.81 -6.29 -10.16
N ASP A 17 14.84 -6.92 -10.83
CA ASP A 17 14.87 -8.34 -11.23
C ASP A 17 15.61 -8.61 -12.55
N GLY A 18 16.08 -7.57 -13.23
CA GLY A 18 16.76 -7.69 -14.51
C GLY A 18 18.26 -7.91 -14.40
N TYR A 19 18.89 -8.09 -15.55
CA TYR A 19 20.32 -8.34 -15.64
C TYR A 19 20.90 -7.82 -16.96
N VAL A 20 22.14 -7.35 -16.88
CA VAL A 20 22.99 -6.99 -18.02
C VAL A 20 24.33 -7.67 -17.77
N THR A 21 24.56 -8.80 -18.43
CA THR A 21 25.70 -9.68 -18.13
C THR A 21 26.49 -10.00 -19.38
N ARG A 22 27.78 -10.28 -19.18
CA ARG A 22 28.66 -10.88 -20.18
C ARG A 22 29.40 -12.04 -19.55
N ASN A 23 29.89 -12.94 -20.40
CA ASN A 23 30.79 -14.00 -19.97
C ASN A 23 32.06 -13.47 -19.30
N LEU A 24 32.68 -14.35 -18.50
CA LEU A 24 33.97 -14.07 -17.87
C LEU A 24 35.05 -13.78 -18.94
N PRO A 25 36.06 -12.95 -18.63
CA PRO A 25 37.09 -12.58 -19.59
C PRO A 25 37.85 -13.77 -20.20
N HIS A 26 37.98 -14.89 -19.49
CA HIS A 26 38.72 -16.07 -19.96
C HIS A 26 37.91 -17.03 -20.86
N GLN A 27 36.58 -16.89 -20.96
CA GLN A 27 35.79 -17.77 -21.83
C GLN A 27 35.93 -17.38 -23.30
N LYS A 28 36.21 -18.37 -24.18
CA LYS A 28 36.42 -18.17 -25.63
C LYS A 28 35.22 -17.53 -26.32
N HIS A 29 34.01 -18.01 -26.02
CA HIS A 29 32.78 -17.45 -26.58
C HIS A 29 32.25 -16.31 -25.69
N LYS A 30 32.10 -15.11 -26.26
CA LYS A 30 31.50 -13.96 -25.57
C LYS A 30 30.01 -13.90 -25.89
N TYR A 31 29.15 -14.08 -24.89
CA TYR A 31 27.76 -13.65 -24.99
C TYR A 31 27.52 -12.41 -24.15
N TYR A 32 26.60 -11.57 -24.61
CA TYR A 32 26.16 -10.33 -23.99
C TYR A 32 24.66 -10.43 -23.80
N SER A 33 24.22 -10.71 -22.58
CA SER A 33 22.84 -11.07 -22.26
C SER A 33 22.19 -9.93 -21.51
N ILE A 34 21.03 -9.50 -21.98
CA ILE A 34 20.19 -8.51 -21.31
C ILE A 34 18.82 -9.14 -21.11
N GLY A 35 18.26 -9.03 -19.92
CA GLY A 35 16.93 -9.56 -19.70
C GLY A 35 16.31 -9.20 -18.37
N LEU A 36 15.07 -9.66 -18.23
CA LEU A 36 14.24 -9.58 -17.04
C LEU A 36 13.79 -10.99 -16.67
N ARG A 37 13.91 -11.34 -15.38
CA ARG A 37 13.34 -12.57 -14.84
C ARG A 37 12.20 -12.22 -13.88
N ASN A 38 10.96 -12.48 -14.26
CA ASN A 38 9.81 -12.17 -13.41
C ASN A 38 8.67 -13.13 -13.70
N THR A 39 7.95 -13.60 -12.68
CA THR A 39 6.82 -14.53 -12.84
C THR A 39 5.56 -13.85 -13.36
N ASN A 40 5.53 -12.51 -13.38
CA ASN A 40 4.40 -11.74 -13.86
C ASN A 40 4.53 -11.40 -15.36
N ASN A 41 3.71 -12.05 -16.19
CA ASN A 41 3.70 -11.85 -17.64
C ASN A 41 3.37 -10.41 -18.08
N VAL A 42 2.62 -9.63 -17.27
CA VAL A 42 2.34 -8.22 -17.59
C VAL A 42 3.63 -7.41 -17.56
N LEU A 43 4.50 -7.66 -16.58
CA LEU A 43 5.79 -6.98 -16.46
C LEU A 43 6.76 -7.42 -17.56
N LEU A 44 6.80 -8.72 -17.89
CA LEU A 44 7.62 -9.22 -19.00
C LEU A 44 7.22 -8.60 -20.34
N LYS A 45 5.92 -8.45 -20.60
CA LYS A 45 5.40 -7.81 -21.81
C LYS A 45 5.68 -6.31 -21.85
N ASP A 46 5.51 -5.59 -20.74
CA ASP A 46 5.86 -4.16 -20.67
C ASP A 46 7.36 -3.95 -20.89
N PHE A 47 8.22 -4.77 -20.26
CA PHE A 47 9.66 -4.76 -20.52
C PHE A 47 9.96 -5.00 -22.00
N GLN A 48 9.42 -6.06 -22.62
CA GLN A 48 9.64 -6.36 -24.04
C GLN A 48 9.22 -5.20 -24.96
N GLN A 49 8.03 -4.63 -24.73
CA GLN A 49 7.51 -3.53 -25.54
C GLN A 49 8.36 -2.26 -25.40
N ARG A 50 8.75 -1.89 -24.19
CA ARG A 50 9.62 -0.72 -23.96
C ARG A 50 11.01 -0.93 -24.53
N PHE A 51 11.53 -2.15 -24.45
CA PHE A 51 12.81 -2.51 -25.03
C PHE A 51 12.77 -2.32 -26.56
N TYR A 52 11.74 -2.83 -27.21
CA TYR A 52 11.52 -2.64 -28.64
C TYR A 52 11.36 -1.15 -29.01
N LYS A 53 10.56 -0.38 -28.26
CA LYS A 53 10.38 1.06 -28.53
C LYS A 53 11.68 1.86 -28.43
N PHE A 54 12.60 1.46 -27.55
CA PHE A 54 13.83 2.20 -27.33
C PHE A 54 15.00 1.73 -28.20
N PHE A 55 15.16 0.41 -28.37
CA PHE A 55 16.28 -0.18 -29.11
C PHE A 55 15.92 -0.69 -30.51
N SER A 56 14.63 -0.69 -30.88
CA SER A 56 14.12 -1.32 -32.11
C SER A 56 14.38 -2.82 -32.22
N GLU A 57 14.78 -3.46 -31.12
CA GLU A 57 15.02 -4.90 -31.02
C GLU A 57 14.04 -5.49 -29.99
N LYS A 58 13.45 -6.65 -30.29
CA LYS A 58 12.45 -7.27 -29.42
C LYS A 58 13.06 -8.46 -28.66
N PRO A 59 13.22 -8.37 -27.32
CA PRO A 59 13.69 -9.51 -26.54
C PRO A 59 12.74 -10.69 -26.64
N LYS A 60 13.27 -11.92 -26.66
CA LYS A 60 12.48 -13.14 -26.72
C LYS A 60 11.90 -13.47 -25.35
N LEU A 61 10.60 -13.73 -25.29
CA LEU A 61 9.97 -14.34 -24.13
C LEU A 61 10.27 -15.84 -24.16
N ILE A 62 10.83 -16.36 -23.07
CA ILE A 62 11.25 -17.77 -22.95
C ILE A 62 10.55 -18.35 -21.74
N GLY A 63 9.56 -19.20 -22.01
CA GLY A 63 8.61 -19.65 -21.00
C GLY A 63 7.84 -18.47 -20.39
N ASN A 64 7.31 -18.69 -19.17
CA ASN A 64 6.47 -17.73 -18.46
C ASN A 64 7.25 -16.84 -17.48
N GLU A 65 8.58 -16.90 -17.46
CA GLU A 65 9.39 -16.22 -16.43
C GLU A 65 10.52 -15.34 -16.95
N ARG A 66 10.88 -15.43 -18.24
CA ARG A 66 12.08 -14.77 -18.76
C ARG A 66 11.80 -14.00 -20.04
N CYS A 67 12.34 -12.79 -20.11
CA CYS A 67 12.41 -11.97 -21.31
C CYS A 67 13.88 -11.61 -21.55
N ARG A 68 14.51 -12.10 -22.64
CA ARG A 68 15.95 -11.90 -22.86
C ARG A 68 16.33 -11.61 -24.31
N ILE A 69 17.43 -10.91 -24.50
CA ILE A 69 18.07 -10.69 -25.80
C ILE A 69 19.58 -10.83 -25.67
N TYR A 70 20.23 -11.22 -26.76
CA TYR A 70 21.68 -11.23 -26.88
C TYR A 70 22.11 -10.15 -27.86
N SER A 71 22.76 -9.09 -27.36
CA SER A 71 23.23 -7.98 -28.20
C SER A 71 24.43 -7.30 -27.56
N LYS A 72 25.59 -7.37 -28.24
CA LYS A 72 26.83 -6.73 -27.80
C LYS A 72 26.71 -5.21 -27.78
N ASP A 73 26.10 -4.64 -28.81
CA ASP A 73 25.91 -3.20 -28.95
C ASP A 73 25.03 -2.64 -27.81
N ILE A 74 23.87 -3.25 -27.58
CA ILE A 74 22.96 -2.82 -26.51
C ILE A 74 23.60 -2.97 -25.13
N TYR A 75 24.34 -4.06 -24.89
CA TYR A 75 25.10 -4.22 -23.65
C TYR A 75 26.02 -3.03 -23.41
N HIS A 76 26.86 -2.66 -24.38
CA HIS A 76 27.81 -1.56 -24.22
C HIS A 76 27.08 -0.22 -24.03
N LYS A 77 26.00 0.02 -24.77
CA LYS A 77 25.13 1.20 -24.59
C LYS A 77 24.58 1.31 -23.17
N LEU A 78 24.08 0.21 -22.61
CA LEU A 78 23.55 0.19 -21.24
C LEU A 78 24.65 0.39 -20.19
N MET A 79 25.83 -0.22 -20.39
CA MET A 79 26.96 -0.09 -19.45
C MET A 79 27.50 1.34 -19.32
N ILE A 80 27.27 2.21 -20.31
CA ILE A 80 27.60 3.65 -20.21
C ILE A 80 26.76 4.34 -19.13
N ILE A 81 25.53 3.88 -18.89
CA ILE A 81 24.62 4.48 -17.91
C ILE A 81 24.95 4.02 -16.49
N GLY A 82 25.49 2.81 -16.36
CA GLY A 82 26.00 2.28 -15.11
C GLY A 82 25.94 0.76 -15.04
N PRO A 83 26.46 0.17 -13.95
CA PRO A 83 26.32 -1.25 -13.68
C PRO A 83 24.87 -1.60 -13.30
N PHE A 84 24.48 -2.86 -13.50
CA PHE A 84 23.15 -3.39 -13.14
C PHE A 84 23.22 -4.55 -12.13
N HIS A 85 24.38 -4.81 -11.54
CA HIS A 85 24.55 -5.86 -10.55
C HIS A 85 24.00 -5.43 -9.18
N SER A 86 23.43 -6.39 -8.44
CA SER A 86 22.59 -6.19 -7.25
C SER A 86 23.10 -5.15 -6.24
N LYS A 87 24.41 -5.10 -5.96
CA LYS A 87 25.00 -4.16 -4.99
C LYS A 87 25.38 -2.80 -5.59
N ASN A 88 25.69 -2.75 -6.87
CA ASN A 88 26.46 -1.64 -7.46
C ASN A 88 25.64 -0.79 -8.42
N TRP A 89 24.39 -1.16 -8.71
CA TRP A 89 23.57 -0.37 -9.62
C TRP A 89 23.40 1.07 -9.15
N THR A 90 23.33 2.00 -10.09
CA THR A 90 23.30 3.43 -9.77
C THR A 90 21.90 3.97 -10.00
N PHE A 91 21.31 4.57 -8.97
CA PHE A 91 20.06 5.31 -9.12
C PHE A 91 20.27 6.54 -10.05
N PRO A 92 19.54 6.64 -11.18
CA PRO A 92 19.76 7.71 -12.15
C PRO A 92 19.12 9.02 -11.71
N GLN A 93 19.77 10.15 -12.01
CA GLN A 93 19.17 11.47 -11.84
C GLN A 93 18.19 11.75 -12.98
N LEU A 94 16.88 11.67 -12.69
CA LEU A 94 15.83 11.83 -13.70
C LEU A 94 14.88 13.00 -13.37
N PRO A 95 14.43 13.75 -14.39
CA PRO A 95 13.28 14.64 -14.25
C PRO A 95 12.04 13.88 -13.75
N LYS A 96 11.17 14.56 -12.99
CA LYS A 96 9.95 13.96 -12.41
C LYS A 96 9.09 13.20 -13.44
N LYS A 97 9.03 13.71 -14.68
CA LYS A 97 8.30 13.10 -15.81
C LYS A 97 8.75 11.66 -16.08
N TYR A 98 10.06 11.39 -16.07
CA TYR A 98 10.63 10.07 -16.37
C TYR A 98 10.82 9.22 -15.11
N LEU A 99 11.13 9.87 -13.99
CA LEU A 99 11.35 9.19 -12.71
C LEU A 99 10.16 8.34 -12.26
N LYS A 100 8.92 8.75 -12.54
CA LYS A 100 7.73 7.95 -12.19
C LYS A 100 7.75 6.56 -12.86
N PHE A 101 8.28 6.45 -14.08
CA PHE A 101 8.36 5.19 -14.82
C PHE A 101 9.46 4.30 -14.25
N TRP A 102 10.60 4.89 -13.94
CA TRP A 102 11.70 4.20 -13.24
C TRP A 102 11.23 3.64 -11.89
N LEU A 103 10.60 4.47 -11.06
CA LEU A 103 10.09 4.07 -9.75
C LEU A 103 9.02 2.99 -9.88
N ARG A 104 8.08 3.13 -10.83
CA ARG A 104 7.06 2.10 -11.05
C ARG A 104 7.70 0.75 -11.38
N ALA A 105 8.61 0.69 -12.35
CA ALA A 105 9.29 -0.55 -12.75
C ALA A 105 10.06 -1.18 -11.58
N PHE A 106 10.83 -0.37 -10.83
CA PHE A 106 11.58 -0.83 -9.66
C PHE A 106 10.66 -1.39 -8.56
N PHE A 107 9.59 -0.68 -8.21
CA PHE A 107 8.64 -1.12 -7.19
C PHE A 107 7.79 -2.33 -7.67
N ASP A 108 7.44 -2.41 -8.95
CA ASP A 108 6.73 -3.56 -9.52
C ASP A 108 7.53 -4.86 -9.41
N CYS A 109 8.86 -4.79 -9.41
CA CYS A 109 9.75 -5.93 -9.15
C CYS A 109 9.97 -6.14 -7.65
N GLU A 110 10.65 -5.22 -6.97
CA GLU A 110 11.24 -5.45 -5.64
C GLU A 110 10.25 -5.31 -4.47
N SER A 111 9.16 -4.56 -4.65
CA SER A 111 8.31 -4.18 -3.50
C SER A 111 7.21 -5.19 -3.20
N TRP A 112 6.66 -5.13 -2.00
CA TRP A 112 5.42 -5.81 -1.65
C TRP A 112 4.47 -4.86 -0.93
N VAL A 113 3.18 -5.19 -0.98
CA VAL A 113 2.12 -4.44 -0.29
C VAL A 113 1.62 -5.28 0.88
N VAL A 114 1.70 -4.74 2.08
CA VAL A 114 1.15 -5.35 3.30
C VAL A 114 -0.25 -4.80 3.55
N VAL A 115 -1.22 -5.70 3.71
CA VAL A 115 -2.61 -5.37 4.03
C VAL A 115 -3.04 -6.10 5.30
N ARG A 116 -2.79 -5.48 6.46
CA ARG A 116 -3.30 -5.93 7.76
C ARG A 116 -4.22 -4.85 8.31
N THR A 117 -5.52 -5.07 8.16
CA THR A 117 -6.56 -4.12 8.58
C THR A 117 -6.34 -3.65 10.01
N ALA A 118 -6.34 -2.33 10.22
CA ALA A 118 -6.10 -1.68 11.52
C ALA A 118 -4.72 -1.92 12.17
N GLN A 119 -3.85 -2.75 11.60
CA GLN A 119 -2.49 -2.99 12.09
C GLN A 119 -1.44 -2.37 11.17
N ASP A 120 -1.20 -2.95 9.99
CA ASP A 120 -0.11 -2.56 9.09
C ASP A 120 -0.62 -2.41 7.66
N ARG A 121 -0.37 -1.25 7.05
CA ARG A 121 -0.76 -0.90 5.68
C ARG A 121 0.38 -0.10 5.09
N ARG A 122 1.21 -0.77 4.29
CA ARG A 122 2.41 -0.17 3.72
C ARG A 122 2.81 -0.79 2.39
N ILE A 123 3.54 -0.02 1.60
CA ILE A 123 4.41 -0.52 0.54
C ILE A 123 5.80 -0.62 1.15
N ALA A 124 6.47 -1.75 0.98
CA ALA A 124 7.82 -1.95 1.47
C ALA A 124 8.71 -2.51 0.36
N VAL A 125 9.97 -2.12 0.36
CA VAL A 125 11.01 -2.62 -0.52
C VAL A 125 12.29 -2.81 0.28
N GLU A 126 13.06 -3.85 -0.03
CA GLU A 126 14.34 -4.14 0.62
C GLU A 126 15.44 -4.24 -0.42
N SER A 127 16.62 -3.70 -0.11
CA SER A 127 17.77 -3.81 -0.99
C SER A 127 19.08 -3.82 -0.20
N ILE A 128 20.08 -4.49 -0.75
CA ILE A 128 21.48 -4.42 -0.30
C ILE A 128 22.19 -3.16 -0.81
N ASN A 129 21.63 -2.46 -1.80
CA ASN A 129 22.13 -1.20 -2.31
C ASN A 129 21.54 -0.02 -1.51
N HIS A 130 22.13 0.26 -0.35
CA HIS A 130 21.62 1.22 0.63
C HIS A 130 21.60 2.65 0.06
N ASP A 131 22.67 3.03 -0.64
CA ASP A 131 22.82 4.37 -1.24
C ASP A 131 21.71 4.68 -2.22
N SER A 132 21.34 3.71 -3.06
CA SER A 132 20.27 3.90 -4.02
C SER A 132 18.90 3.97 -3.36
N LEU A 133 18.65 3.21 -2.28
CA LEU A 133 17.42 3.36 -1.50
C LEU A 133 17.33 4.73 -0.78
N LEU A 134 18.45 5.27 -0.30
CA LEU A 134 18.51 6.62 0.26
C LEU A 134 18.13 7.68 -0.80
N LYS A 135 18.65 7.54 -2.02
CA LYS A 135 18.29 8.40 -3.17
C LYS A 135 16.81 8.26 -3.53
N ILE A 136 16.28 7.04 -3.61
CA ILE A 136 14.83 6.79 -3.85
C ILE A 136 13.98 7.49 -2.79
N LYS A 137 14.31 7.36 -1.50
CA LYS A 137 13.61 8.04 -0.40
C LYS A 137 13.62 9.56 -0.59
N LYS A 138 14.78 10.14 -0.88
CA LYS A 138 14.93 11.60 -1.11
C LYS A 138 14.01 12.06 -2.24
N GLU A 139 14.02 11.33 -3.35
CA GLU A 139 13.27 11.65 -4.56
C GLU A 139 11.75 11.46 -4.40
N LEU A 140 11.31 10.40 -3.72
CA LEU A 140 9.90 10.19 -3.34
C LEU A 140 9.37 11.37 -2.50
N LYS A 141 10.16 11.85 -1.54
CA LYS A 141 9.81 13.01 -0.72
C LYS A 141 9.77 14.29 -1.55
N GLN A 142 10.86 14.62 -2.25
CA GLN A 142 11.03 15.91 -2.92
C GLN A 142 10.16 16.06 -4.16
N LYS A 143 10.13 15.08 -5.07
CA LYS A 143 9.41 15.20 -6.35
C LYS A 143 7.95 14.76 -6.26
N PHE A 144 7.62 13.82 -5.37
CA PHE A 144 6.27 13.24 -5.28
C PHE A 144 5.52 13.62 -4.00
N GLY A 145 6.18 14.19 -2.99
CA GLY A 145 5.56 14.52 -1.71
C GLY A 145 5.14 13.27 -0.92
N ILE A 146 5.89 12.17 -1.09
CA ILE A 146 5.66 10.87 -0.47
C ILE A 146 6.77 10.64 0.57
N PRO A 147 6.58 10.99 1.85
CA PRO A 147 7.54 10.68 2.89
C PRO A 147 7.62 9.15 3.11
N CYS A 148 8.83 8.67 3.40
CA CYS A 148 9.13 7.26 3.61
C CYS A 148 10.01 7.11 4.86
N SER A 149 9.90 5.99 5.56
CA SER A 149 10.86 5.60 6.61
C SER A 149 11.87 4.58 6.09
N LEU A 150 13.00 4.48 6.79
CA LEU A 150 14.01 3.44 6.56
C LEU A 150 14.14 2.58 7.80
N SER A 151 14.44 1.31 7.61
CA SER A 151 14.77 0.38 8.69
C SER A 151 15.88 -0.56 8.23
N THR A 152 16.90 -0.79 9.05
CA THR A 152 17.92 -1.81 8.78
C THR A 152 17.45 -3.16 9.32
N ARG A 153 17.69 -4.24 8.57
CA ARG A 153 17.54 -5.61 9.08
C ARG A 153 18.91 -6.15 9.45
N LYS A 154 19.19 -6.23 10.76
CA LYS A 154 20.49 -6.66 11.32
C LYS A 154 20.98 -7.99 10.72
N ASN A 155 20.07 -8.95 10.51
CA ASN A 155 20.45 -10.31 10.09
C ASN A 155 20.70 -10.46 8.58
N ARG A 156 20.41 -9.45 7.74
CA ARG A 156 20.48 -9.58 6.27
C ARG A 156 21.34 -8.52 5.58
N ASN A 157 21.89 -7.56 6.33
CA ASN A 157 22.56 -6.38 5.79
C ASN A 157 21.76 -5.67 4.67
N THR A 158 20.43 -5.67 4.80
CA THR A 158 19.51 -5.00 3.88
C THR A 158 18.92 -3.77 4.53
N LEU A 159 18.77 -2.71 3.73
CA LEU A 159 18.00 -1.54 4.09
C LEU A 159 16.58 -1.70 3.54
N GLY A 160 15.58 -1.52 4.40
CA GLY A 160 14.17 -1.51 4.03
C GLY A 160 13.66 -0.08 3.92
N LEU A 161 12.92 0.23 2.85
CA LEU A 161 12.20 1.48 2.65
C LEU A 161 10.70 1.22 2.76
N HIS A 162 10.01 2.00 3.59
CA HIS A 162 8.58 1.83 3.87
C HIS A 162 7.79 3.10 3.55
N ILE A 163 6.71 2.94 2.79
CA ILE A 163 5.70 3.96 2.53
C ILE A 163 4.44 3.58 3.31
N TYR A 164 4.08 4.36 4.32
CA TYR A 164 2.94 4.12 5.20
C TYR A 164 2.05 5.35 5.32
N GLY A 165 0.83 5.15 5.81
CA GLY A 165 -0.19 6.18 5.97
C GLY A 165 -1.04 6.38 4.71
N LYS A 166 -2.35 6.59 4.92
CA LYS A 166 -3.35 6.65 3.85
C LYS A 166 -2.97 7.63 2.74
N ASP A 167 -2.60 8.86 3.12
CA ASP A 167 -2.31 9.93 2.16
C ASP A 167 -1.07 9.62 1.30
N CYS A 168 -0.05 9.00 1.89
CA CYS A 168 1.15 8.58 1.16
C CYS A 168 0.84 7.45 0.16
N LEU A 169 0.03 6.48 0.57
CA LEU A 169 -0.39 5.38 -0.30
C LEU A 169 -1.26 5.88 -1.46
N ILE A 170 -2.19 6.81 -1.21
CA ILE A 170 -2.99 7.47 -2.26
C ILE A 170 -2.08 8.25 -3.22
N LYS A 171 -1.14 9.05 -2.70
CA LYS A 171 -0.17 9.77 -3.53
C LYS A 171 0.67 8.82 -4.39
N PHE A 172 1.11 7.70 -3.82
CA PHE A 172 1.84 6.67 -4.57
C PHE A 172 0.96 6.09 -5.68
N GLN A 173 -0.27 5.66 -5.37
CA GLN A 173 -1.22 5.11 -6.34
C GLN A 173 -1.45 6.05 -7.52
N ASN A 174 -1.66 7.34 -7.24
CA ASN A 174 -2.00 8.33 -8.25
C ASN A 174 -0.80 8.80 -9.09
N LYS A 175 0.39 8.92 -8.49
CA LYS A 175 1.55 9.54 -9.15
C LYS A 175 2.53 8.54 -9.77
N ILE A 176 2.60 7.33 -9.22
CA ILE A 176 3.54 6.27 -9.63
C ILE A 176 2.74 5.02 -10.03
N GLY A 177 1.95 4.50 -9.08
CA GLY A 177 1.12 3.32 -9.26
C GLY A 177 1.91 2.01 -9.39
N PHE A 178 1.17 0.92 -9.54
CA PHE A 178 1.72 -0.40 -9.89
C PHE A 178 1.17 -0.81 -11.25
N LEU A 179 2.00 -1.44 -12.08
CA LEU A 179 1.56 -2.20 -13.23
C LEU A 179 1.21 -3.64 -12.85
N HIS A 180 1.87 -4.21 -11.83
CA HIS A 180 1.61 -5.56 -11.35
C HIS A 180 0.17 -5.68 -10.81
N PRO A 181 -0.71 -6.51 -11.41
CA PRO A 181 -2.14 -6.56 -11.07
C PRO A 181 -2.43 -6.82 -9.59
N GLU A 182 -1.76 -7.82 -8.99
CA GLU A 182 -1.98 -8.14 -7.58
C GLU A 182 -1.51 -7.03 -6.62
N LYS A 183 -0.35 -6.40 -6.88
CA LYS A 183 0.14 -5.27 -6.08
C LYS A 183 -0.80 -4.07 -6.20
N LYS A 184 -1.32 -3.79 -7.40
CA LYS A 184 -2.35 -2.76 -7.64
C LYS A 184 -3.63 -3.04 -6.85
N LYS A 185 -4.11 -4.28 -6.85
CA LYS A 185 -5.27 -4.72 -6.06
C LYS A 185 -5.00 -4.55 -4.55
N LYS A 186 -3.90 -5.10 -4.04
CA LYS A 186 -3.50 -4.98 -2.62
C LYS A 186 -3.31 -3.54 -2.17
N LEU A 187 -2.78 -2.65 -3.02
CA LEU A 187 -2.65 -1.23 -2.69
C LEU A 187 -4.03 -0.58 -2.52
N SER A 188 -4.97 -0.90 -3.40
CA SER A 188 -6.35 -0.42 -3.31
C SER A 188 -7.03 -0.93 -2.04
N GLU A 189 -6.86 -2.21 -1.72
CA GLU A 189 -7.33 -2.80 -0.46
C GLU A 189 -6.69 -2.13 0.77
N ALA A 190 -5.38 -1.86 0.74
CA ALA A 190 -4.69 -1.15 1.81
C ALA A 190 -5.29 0.23 2.06
N ILE A 191 -5.54 1.01 0.99
CA ILE A 191 -6.12 2.35 1.05
C ILE A 191 -7.56 2.30 1.59
N ASN A 192 -8.37 1.36 1.08
CA ASN A 192 -9.78 1.22 1.45
C ASN A 192 -9.99 0.66 2.86
N SER A 193 -9.00 -0.06 3.40
CA SER A 193 -9.05 -0.58 4.77
C SER A 193 -8.73 0.47 5.84
N PHE A 194 -8.32 1.70 5.46
CA PHE A 194 -8.21 2.79 6.42
C PHE A 194 -9.61 3.21 6.90
N ARG A 195 -9.76 3.18 8.22
CA ARG A 195 -10.99 3.64 8.87
C ARG A 195 -11.10 5.15 8.76
N ASP A 196 -12.28 5.59 8.33
CA ASP A 196 -12.62 6.99 8.40
C ASP A 196 -13.17 7.32 9.80
N TYR A 197 -12.32 7.94 10.61
CA TYR A 197 -12.71 8.51 11.90
C TYR A 197 -13.20 9.96 11.78
N LYS A 198 -13.10 10.55 10.58
CA LYS A 198 -13.67 11.86 10.27
C LYS A 198 -15.10 11.61 9.84
N TRP A 199 -16.03 12.00 10.69
CA TRP A 199 -17.43 12.13 10.31
C TRP A 199 -17.94 13.44 10.90
N ARG A 200 -18.95 14.03 10.27
CA ARG A 200 -19.59 15.22 10.80
C ARG A 200 -20.90 14.78 11.42
N PHE A 201 -21.06 15.06 12.70
CA PHE A 201 -22.33 14.82 13.36
C PHE A 201 -23.26 16.01 13.12
N GLN A 202 -24.43 15.75 12.55
CA GLN A 202 -25.43 16.79 12.33
C GLN A 202 -25.94 17.31 13.68
N LYS A 203 -26.33 18.60 13.73
CA LYS A 203 -26.97 19.16 14.91
C LYS A 203 -28.40 18.62 14.99
N ASN A 204 -28.82 18.16 16.17
CA ASN A 204 -30.18 17.68 16.44
C ASN A 204 -30.69 16.62 15.44
N PRO A 205 -29.96 15.50 15.26
CA PRO A 205 -30.41 14.45 14.36
C PRO A 205 -31.73 13.86 14.86
N ASN A 206 -32.70 13.68 13.97
CA ASN A 206 -33.88 12.88 14.28
C ASN A 206 -33.51 11.38 14.39
N LYS A 207 -34.45 10.56 14.88
CA LYS A 207 -34.24 9.11 15.08
C LYS A 207 -33.73 8.39 13.83
N LYS A 208 -34.22 8.75 12.63
CA LYS A 208 -33.82 8.16 11.34
C LYS A 208 -32.37 8.47 10.98
N ILE A 209 -31.96 9.73 11.10
CA ILE A 209 -30.58 10.17 10.85
C ILE A 209 -29.64 9.52 11.85
N LEU A 210 -30.01 9.51 13.14
CA LEU A 210 -29.22 8.87 14.17
C LEU A 210 -29.05 7.37 13.89
N LYS A 211 -30.13 6.66 13.53
CA LYS A 211 -30.08 5.24 13.14
C LYS A 211 -29.13 4.99 11.97
N MET A 212 -29.10 5.87 10.96
CA MET A 212 -28.16 5.78 9.84
C MET A 212 -26.70 5.92 10.31
N ILE A 213 -26.41 6.92 11.15
CA ILE A 213 -25.08 7.13 11.73
C ILE A 213 -24.66 5.91 12.56
N LEU A 214 -25.57 5.38 13.38
CA LEU A 214 -25.33 4.19 14.19
C LEU A 214 -25.01 2.99 13.30
N ARG A 215 -25.83 2.73 12.28
CA ARG A 215 -25.62 1.62 11.32
C ARG A 215 -24.25 1.70 10.65
N GLU A 216 -23.83 2.88 10.23
CA GLU A 216 -22.57 3.09 9.54
C GLU A 216 -21.36 2.96 10.48
N LYS A 217 -21.38 3.68 11.60
CA LYS A 217 -20.19 3.90 12.44
C LYS A 217 -20.03 2.90 13.59
N ALA A 218 -21.12 2.25 14.03
CA ALA A 218 -21.08 1.33 15.17
C ALA A 218 -20.27 0.06 14.88
N LYS A 219 -19.48 -0.34 15.88
CA LYS A 219 -18.72 -1.59 15.90
C LYS A 219 -19.15 -2.46 17.06
N LEU A 220 -19.58 -3.67 16.75
CA LEU A 220 -19.84 -4.71 17.73
C LEU A 220 -18.51 -5.41 18.08
N LYS A 221 -18.25 -5.56 19.38
CA LYS A 221 -17.18 -6.36 19.97
C LYS A 221 -17.77 -7.37 20.95
N LYS A 222 -17.10 -8.53 21.03
CA LYS A 222 -17.40 -9.56 22.03
C LYS A 222 -17.00 -9.10 23.45
N PRO A 223 -17.70 -9.54 24.50
CA PRO A 223 -18.94 -10.33 24.45
C PRO A 223 -20.13 -9.47 23.96
N HIS A 224 -20.38 -8.29 24.55
CA HIS A 224 -21.47 -7.40 24.15
C HIS A 224 -21.05 -5.94 24.33
N THR A 225 -20.32 -5.36 23.38
CA THR A 225 -20.01 -3.92 23.42
C THR A 225 -20.20 -3.29 22.05
N VAL A 226 -20.89 -2.16 22.02
CA VAL A 226 -20.97 -1.30 20.83
C VAL A 226 -20.00 -0.15 21.02
N ARG A 227 -19.14 0.10 20.03
CA ARG A 227 -18.16 1.19 20.05
C ARG A 227 -18.27 2.10 18.84
N PHE A 228 -18.02 3.40 19.06
CA PHE A 228 -17.90 4.43 18.04
C PHE A 228 -16.59 5.16 18.24
N ASN A 229 -15.87 5.42 17.16
CA ASN A 229 -14.59 6.12 17.24
C ASN A 229 -14.65 7.36 16.34
N SER A 230 -14.17 8.49 16.84
CA SER A 230 -13.98 9.71 16.05
C SER A 230 -12.68 10.40 16.44
N ILE A 231 -12.07 11.14 15.52
CA ILE A 231 -10.98 12.05 15.87
C ILE A 231 -11.50 13.36 16.50
N ASN A 232 -12.79 13.64 16.39
CA ASN A 232 -13.41 14.83 16.96
C ASN A 232 -14.19 14.45 18.23
N LYS A 233 -13.81 15.03 19.37
CA LYS A 233 -14.44 14.80 20.67
C LYS A 233 -15.93 15.13 20.67
N GLU A 234 -16.28 16.23 20.01
CA GLU A 234 -17.66 16.75 19.99
C GLU A 234 -18.63 15.76 19.35
N ASN A 235 -18.19 15.03 18.32
CA ASN A 235 -19.00 14.00 17.68
C ASN A 235 -19.42 12.89 18.66
N VAL A 236 -18.49 12.46 19.51
CA VAL A 236 -18.69 11.39 20.49
C VAL A 236 -19.59 11.90 21.63
N LEU A 237 -19.36 13.13 22.10
CA LEU A 237 -20.19 13.75 23.14
C LEU A 237 -21.63 13.96 22.69
N ARG A 238 -21.86 14.49 21.48
CA ARG A 238 -23.20 14.66 20.93
C ARG A 238 -23.90 13.33 20.71
N LEU A 239 -23.20 12.34 20.16
CA LEU A 239 -23.74 11.01 19.97
C LEU A 239 -24.20 10.39 21.31
N SER A 240 -23.44 10.60 22.40
CA SER A 240 -23.84 10.17 23.74
C SER A 240 -25.15 10.81 24.19
N LYS A 241 -25.25 12.14 24.07
CA LYS A 241 -26.45 12.90 24.44
C LYS A 241 -27.67 12.45 23.64
N ASP A 242 -27.53 12.27 22.33
CA ASP A 242 -28.64 11.89 21.46
C ASP A 242 -29.04 10.42 21.62
N LEU A 243 -28.10 9.53 21.93
CA LEU A 243 -28.42 8.13 22.29
C LEU A 243 -29.28 8.07 23.55
N LEU A 244 -28.93 8.86 24.57
CA LEU A 244 -29.72 8.94 25.79
C LEU A 244 -31.10 9.54 25.50
N LYS A 245 -31.15 10.67 24.81
CA LYS A 245 -32.40 11.38 24.51
C LYS A 245 -33.38 10.56 23.65
N ILE A 246 -32.89 9.89 22.59
CA ILE A 246 -33.75 9.26 21.58
C ILE A 246 -34.02 7.78 21.89
N TYR A 247 -33.04 7.08 22.48
CA TYR A 247 -33.14 5.64 22.72
C TYR A 247 -33.11 5.27 24.21
N GLY A 248 -32.92 6.23 25.11
CA GLY A 248 -32.74 5.95 26.54
C GLY A 248 -31.49 5.10 26.80
N ILE A 249 -30.43 5.30 26.00
CA ILE A 249 -29.19 4.52 26.06
C ILE A 249 -28.08 5.39 26.64
N GLU A 250 -27.59 5.00 27.82
CA GLU A 250 -26.40 5.60 28.39
C GLU A 250 -25.14 5.05 27.72
N SER A 251 -24.09 5.88 27.68
CA SER A 251 -22.81 5.49 27.12
C SER A 251 -21.65 6.15 27.85
N ARG A 252 -20.45 5.58 27.71
CA ARG A 252 -19.21 6.13 28.28
C ARG A 252 -18.30 6.62 27.17
N THR A 253 -17.64 7.75 27.40
CA THR A 253 -16.70 8.33 26.44
C THR A 253 -15.27 8.29 26.97
N TYR A 254 -14.31 7.95 26.11
CA TYR A 254 -12.90 7.82 26.44
C TYR A 254 -12.03 8.60 25.46
N GLU A 255 -10.98 9.23 25.95
CA GLU A 255 -9.83 9.63 25.12
C GLU A 255 -8.87 8.45 25.01
N ARG A 256 -8.38 8.19 23.80
CA ARG A 256 -7.50 7.07 23.49
C ARG A 256 -6.35 7.56 22.62
N VAL A 257 -5.22 6.86 22.69
CA VAL A 257 -4.08 7.05 21.80
C VAL A 257 -3.87 5.75 21.03
N ASN A 258 -3.71 5.82 19.71
CA ASN A 258 -3.41 4.63 18.91
C ASN A 258 -1.92 4.28 18.97
N GLY A 259 -1.51 3.15 18.38
CA GLY A 259 -0.08 2.76 18.33
C GLY A 259 0.83 3.72 17.55
N GLU A 260 0.27 4.75 16.89
CA GLU A 260 1.01 5.80 16.19
C GLU A 260 1.10 7.11 17.02
N GLY A 261 0.66 7.11 18.29
CA GLY A 261 0.62 8.30 19.13
C GLY A 261 -0.52 9.28 18.81
N ARG A 262 -1.44 8.92 17.91
CA ARG A 262 -2.56 9.81 17.53
C ARG A 262 -3.73 9.66 18.50
N LYS A 263 -4.19 10.79 19.01
CA LYS A 263 -5.39 10.89 19.85
C LYS A 263 -6.66 10.63 19.05
N TYR A 264 -7.60 9.88 19.64
CA TYR A 264 -8.97 9.70 19.16
C TYR A 264 -9.92 9.52 20.35
N PHE A 265 -11.20 9.69 20.10
CA PHE A 265 -12.26 9.59 21.10
C PHE A 265 -13.12 8.36 20.81
N GLU A 266 -13.46 7.62 21.85
CA GLU A 266 -14.26 6.39 21.80
C GLU A 266 -15.54 6.60 22.62
N LEU A 267 -16.71 6.29 22.05
CA LEU A 267 -17.97 6.10 22.77
C LEU A 267 -18.21 4.60 22.88
N ALA A 268 -18.54 4.11 24.06
CA ALA A 268 -18.85 2.69 24.29
C ALA A 268 -20.17 2.51 25.05
N ILE A 269 -20.95 1.54 24.58
CA ILE A 269 -22.18 1.06 25.21
C ILE A 269 -21.91 -0.37 25.68
N TYR A 270 -22.00 -0.57 27.00
CA TYR A 270 -21.64 -1.84 27.65
C TYR A 270 -22.85 -2.65 28.13
N ARG A 271 -23.97 -1.99 28.47
CA ARG A 271 -25.15 -2.69 29.00
C ARG A 271 -25.82 -3.49 27.88
N GLU A 272 -26.01 -4.78 28.12
CA GLU A 272 -26.56 -5.71 27.14
C GLU A 272 -27.97 -5.31 26.68
N GLU A 273 -28.82 -4.87 27.62
CA GLU A 273 -30.17 -4.36 27.37
C GLU A 273 -30.19 -3.21 26.33
N TYR A 274 -29.21 -2.30 26.37
CA TYR A 274 -29.11 -1.20 25.42
C TYR A 274 -28.71 -1.70 24.03
N ILE A 275 -27.83 -2.71 23.98
CA ILE A 275 -27.45 -3.34 22.72
C ILE A 275 -28.67 -4.05 22.12
N ARG A 276 -29.45 -4.78 22.91
CA ARG A 276 -30.70 -5.43 22.49
C ARG A 276 -31.69 -4.41 21.93
N ARG A 277 -31.86 -3.25 22.57
CA ARG A 277 -32.69 -2.14 22.02
C ARG A 277 -32.21 -1.72 20.63
N LEU A 278 -30.91 -1.51 20.44
CA LEU A 278 -30.36 -1.15 19.12
C LEU A 278 -30.56 -2.27 18.06
N VAL A 279 -30.51 -3.54 18.47
CA VAL A 279 -30.82 -4.69 17.59
C VAL A 279 -32.29 -4.67 17.19
N LYS A 280 -33.21 -4.51 18.14
CA LYS A 280 -34.67 -4.40 17.90
C LYS A 280 -35.00 -3.22 16.99
N GLU A 281 -34.29 -2.12 17.16
CA GLU A 281 -34.38 -0.94 16.30
C GLU A 281 -33.77 -1.14 14.91
N GLY A 282 -33.21 -2.31 14.57
CA GLY A 282 -32.67 -2.62 13.25
C GLY A 282 -31.44 -1.79 12.88
N VAL A 283 -30.67 -1.34 13.87
CA VAL A 283 -29.44 -0.56 13.66
C VAL A 283 -28.36 -1.41 12.97
N PHE A 284 -28.24 -2.68 13.36
CA PHE A 284 -27.19 -3.58 12.88
C PHE A 284 -27.68 -4.49 11.75
N SER A 285 -26.83 -4.75 10.76
CA SER A 285 -27.10 -5.79 9.76
C SER A 285 -26.79 -7.18 10.31
N GLN A 286 -27.37 -8.22 9.71
CA GLN A 286 -27.13 -9.62 10.12
C GLN A 286 -25.64 -9.99 10.16
N LYS A 287 -24.86 -9.53 9.17
CA LYS A 287 -23.39 -9.72 9.14
C LYS A 287 -22.66 -9.09 10.33
N LYS A 288 -23.19 -8.02 10.93
CA LYS A 288 -22.63 -7.43 12.15
C LYS A 288 -23.07 -8.22 13.39
N LEU A 289 -24.31 -8.69 13.40
CA LEU A 289 -24.90 -9.47 14.50
C LEU A 289 -24.22 -10.82 14.71
N SER A 290 -23.74 -11.48 13.64
CA SER A 290 -22.97 -12.73 13.75
C SER A 290 -21.66 -12.63 14.54
N LYS A 291 -21.26 -11.41 14.94
CA LYS A 291 -20.10 -11.18 15.82
C LYS A 291 -20.44 -11.24 17.31
N LEU A 292 -21.71 -11.12 17.65
CA LEU A 292 -22.18 -11.32 19.02
C LEU A 292 -22.14 -12.80 19.37
N ASP A 293 -22.06 -13.09 20.65
CA ASP A 293 -22.12 -14.48 21.13
C ASP A 293 -23.51 -15.07 20.86
N ALA A 294 -23.58 -16.38 20.59
CA ALA A 294 -24.84 -17.08 20.34
C ALA A 294 -25.77 -17.00 21.56
N SER A 295 -25.20 -16.95 22.77
CA SER A 295 -25.94 -16.73 24.02
C SER A 295 -26.77 -15.45 24.02
N PHE A 296 -26.34 -14.40 23.30
CA PHE A 296 -27.09 -13.15 23.18
C PHE A 296 -28.48 -13.35 22.57
N PHE A 297 -28.65 -14.33 21.69
CA PHE A 297 -29.93 -14.57 21.02
C PHE A 297 -30.85 -15.53 21.79
N LYS A 298 -30.33 -16.28 22.78
CA LYS A 298 -31.08 -17.35 23.47
C LYS A 298 -32.08 -16.87 24.52
N GLN A 299 -32.09 -15.60 24.91
CA GLN A 299 -32.94 -15.08 25.99
C GLN A 299 -34.23 -14.39 25.51
N ASN A 300 -34.66 -14.60 24.26
CA ASN A 300 -35.85 -13.95 23.68
C ASN A 300 -36.67 -14.87 22.76
N ILE A 301 -36.58 -16.19 22.97
CA ILE A 301 -37.65 -17.15 22.66
C ILE A 301 -38.21 -17.56 24.01
#